data_AF-A0A3D4H7N8-F1
#
_entry.id   AF-A0A3D4H7N8-F1
#
_cell.length_a   1.000
_cell.length_b   1.000
_cell.length_c   1.000
_cell.angle_alpha   90.00
_cell.angle_beta   90.00
_cell.angle_gamma   90.00
#
_symmetry.space_group_name_H-M   'P 1'
#
loop_
_entity.id
_entity.type
_entity.pdbx_description
1 polymer ?
#
loop_
_entity_poly.entity_id
_entity_poly.type
_entity_poly.pdbx_seq_one_letter_code
_entity_poly.pdbx_strand_id
1 'polypeptide(L)'
;MRAVSEFIYFVLDSLPPAIKDTGLILWARNRLRHREVLRRTRPLVTRPAYRKKIESQEFRVIFVSPIYKSFPVLAVSLLEQTYENWELLFIHDGPSSELGELERNIIASDNRIRFFETKSRANDWGHTPRQKGFEQVSDHIAGEFIVVSNSDNYHVPGYIEKMLEAFDDTTDAVYCNMSHDYYSWRNFDTRLEYSFIDCGCVMARREIALAAGWNDNSYEGDWKYVSDLIDQCGKERMQKLDATLFVHS
;
A
#
# COMPACT_ATOMS: atom_id res chain seq x y z
N MET A 1 16.01 18.79 -21.99
CA MET A 1 17.04 18.74 -20.91
C MET A 1 16.86 17.43 -20.18
N ARG A 2 17.94 16.67 -19.93
CA ARG A 2 17.87 15.49 -19.05
C ARG A 2 17.45 15.97 -17.66
N ALA A 3 16.55 15.24 -17.01
CA ALA A 3 16.15 15.61 -15.65
C ALA A 3 17.36 15.46 -14.71
N VAL A 4 17.42 16.28 -13.66
CA VAL A 4 18.51 16.23 -12.67
C VAL A 4 18.62 14.81 -12.05
N SER A 5 17.48 14.14 -11.86
CA SER A 5 17.40 12.73 -11.44
C SER A 5 18.16 11.78 -12.38
N GLU A 6 17.95 11.91 -13.70
CA GLU A 6 18.64 11.09 -14.71
C GLU A 6 20.13 11.35 -14.69
N PHE A 7 20.55 12.62 -14.62
CA PHE A 7 21.97 12.98 -14.58
C PHE A 7 22.65 12.36 -13.35
N ILE A 8 22.06 12.51 -12.17
CA ILE A 8 22.60 11.92 -10.93
C ILE A 8 22.64 10.39 -11.03
N TYR A 9 21.58 9.76 -11.56
CA TYR A 9 21.56 8.32 -11.77
C TYR A 9 22.73 7.85 -12.65
N PHE A 10 22.99 8.52 -13.77
CA PHE A 10 24.10 8.19 -14.66
C PHE A 10 25.47 8.39 -13.99
N VAL A 11 25.63 9.44 -13.18
CA VAL A 11 26.86 9.66 -12.41
C VAL A 11 27.10 8.49 -11.45
N LEU A 12 26.09 8.11 -10.67
CA LEU A 12 26.21 7.02 -9.71
C LEU A 12 26.42 5.65 -10.38
N ASP A 13 25.78 5.38 -11.51
CA ASP A 13 25.96 4.13 -12.26
C ASP A 13 27.34 4.04 -12.95
N SER A 14 27.97 5.17 -13.24
CA SER A 14 29.31 5.23 -13.84
C SER A 14 30.44 4.97 -12.83
N LEU A 15 30.14 4.91 -11.52
CA LEU A 15 31.14 4.61 -10.50
C LEU A 15 31.63 3.14 -10.61
N PRO A 16 32.88 2.84 -10.19
CA PRO A 16 33.39 1.48 -10.15
C PRO A 16 32.51 0.55 -9.29
N PRO A 17 32.39 -0.76 -9.60
CA PRO A 17 31.58 -1.73 -8.83
C PRO A 17 31.82 -1.67 -7.31
N ALA A 18 33.08 -1.59 -6.89
CA ALA A 18 33.47 -1.48 -5.48
C ALA A 18 32.87 -0.27 -4.74
N ILE A 19 32.40 0.73 -5.48
CA ILE A 19 31.75 1.93 -4.95
C ILE A 19 30.23 1.86 -5.21
N LYS A 20 29.79 1.60 -6.45
CA LYS A 20 28.36 1.66 -6.79
C LYS A 20 27.51 0.53 -6.23
N ASP A 21 28.12 -0.60 -5.87
CA ASP A 21 27.43 -1.76 -5.30
C ASP A 21 27.43 -1.73 -3.76
N THR A 22 27.90 -0.62 -3.17
CA THR A 22 27.72 -0.35 -1.73
C THR A 22 26.25 -0.01 -1.44
N GLY A 23 25.76 -0.42 -0.26
CA GLY A 23 24.34 -0.31 0.09
C GLY A 23 23.75 1.10 -0.08
N LEU A 24 24.49 2.14 0.30
CA LEU A 24 24.01 3.53 0.19
C LEU A 24 23.87 4.00 -1.26
N ILE A 25 24.86 3.72 -2.11
CA ILE A 25 24.83 4.15 -3.51
C ILE A 25 23.80 3.33 -4.29
N LEU A 26 23.72 2.02 -4.02
CA LEU A 26 22.72 1.15 -4.63
C LEU A 26 21.31 1.62 -4.26
N TRP A 27 21.06 1.92 -2.97
CA TRP A 27 19.79 2.47 -2.50
C TRP A 27 19.44 3.79 -3.21
N ALA A 28 20.39 4.73 -3.29
CA ALA A 28 20.17 6.02 -3.95
C ALA A 28 19.86 5.85 -5.44
N ARG A 29 20.55 4.93 -6.12
CA ARG A 29 20.32 4.61 -7.53
C ARG A 29 18.93 4.01 -7.76
N ASN A 30 18.50 3.08 -6.91
CA ASN A 30 17.17 2.47 -7.01
C ASN A 30 16.07 3.51 -6.81
N ARG A 31 16.21 4.38 -5.79
CA ARG A 31 15.31 5.51 -5.54
C ARG A 31 15.20 6.46 -6.74
N LEU A 32 16.34 6.84 -7.33
CA LEU A 32 16.36 7.71 -8.51
C LEU A 32 15.71 7.04 -9.72
N ARG A 33 15.92 5.74 -9.92
CA ARG A 33 15.29 4.97 -10.98
C ARG A 33 13.77 4.98 -10.86
N HIS A 34 13.21 4.73 -9.67
CA HIS A 34 11.75 4.72 -9.47
C HIS A 34 11.14 6.10 -9.71
N ARG A 35 11.76 7.17 -9.19
CA ARG A 35 11.33 8.55 -9.47
C ARG A 35 11.36 8.87 -10.95
N GLU A 36 12.36 8.37 -11.66
CA GLU A 36 12.48 8.57 -13.10
C GLU A 36 11.40 7.80 -13.89
N VAL A 37 11.06 6.58 -13.47
CA VAL A 37 9.93 5.84 -14.03
C VAL A 37 8.65 6.64 -13.84
N LEU A 38 8.36 7.17 -12.65
CA LEU A 38 7.14 7.94 -12.39
C LEU A 38 7.10 9.28 -13.12
N ARG A 39 8.26 9.91 -13.34
CA ARG A 39 8.37 11.12 -14.17
C ARG A 39 8.06 10.84 -15.65
N ARG A 40 8.48 9.67 -16.14
CA ARG A 40 8.32 9.26 -17.55
C ARG A 40 6.96 8.64 -17.84
N THR A 41 6.32 8.03 -16.85
CA THR A 41 4.96 7.52 -17.03
C THR A 41 4.01 8.69 -17.25
N ARG A 42 3.04 8.47 -18.15
CA ARG A 42 2.01 9.47 -18.43
C ARG A 42 1.25 9.76 -17.12
N PRO A 43 0.97 11.04 -16.79
CA PRO A 43 0.14 11.36 -15.64
C PRO A 43 -1.21 10.66 -15.74
N LEU A 44 -1.62 9.98 -14.68
CA LEU A 44 -2.96 9.40 -14.57
C LEU A 44 -3.98 10.49 -14.22
N VAL A 45 -3.57 11.47 -13.41
CA VAL A 45 -4.31 12.70 -13.15
C VAL A 45 -3.47 13.90 -13.59
N THR A 46 -4.01 14.72 -14.50
CA THR A 46 -3.25 15.82 -15.12
C THR A 46 -3.01 17.01 -14.19
N ARG A 47 -3.98 17.29 -13.30
CA ARG A 47 -3.94 18.41 -12.34
C ARG A 47 -4.46 17.96 -10.98
N PRO A 48 -3.66 17.20 -10.20
CA PRO A 48 -4.05 16.76 -8.85
C PRO A 48 -4.40 17.97 -7.96
N ALA A 49 -5.54 17.91 -7.27
CA ALA A 49 -6.00 18.98 -6.39
C ALA A 49 -4.98 19.28 -5.29
N TYR A 50 -4.39 18.23 -4.71
CA TYR A 50 -3.42 18.32 -3.62
C TYR A 50 -1.96 18.24 -4.06
N ARG A 51 -1.62 18.58 -5.32
CA ARG A 51 -0.26 18.44 -5.88
C ARG A 51 0.85 18.87 -4.91
N LYS A 52 0.74 20.08 -4.33
CA LYS A 52 1.78 20.62 -3.43
C LYS A 52 1.97 19.76 -2.18
N LYS A 53 0.87 19.29 -1.59
CA LYS A 53 0.88 18.44 -0.39
C LYS A 53 1.50 17.07 -0.67
N ILE A 54 1.20 16.51 -1.85
CA ILE A 54 1.77 15.25 -2.31
C ILE A 54 3.28 15.41 -2.54
N GLU A 55 3.70 16.48 -3.24
CA GLU A 55 5.12 16.76 -3.50
C GLU A 55 5.93 17.01 -2.22
N SER A 56 5.32 17.62 -1.20
CA SER A 56 5.92 17.81 0.13
C SER A 56 5.74 16.61 1.08
N GLN A 57 5.10 15.53 0.61
CA GLN A 57 4.77 14.33 1.39
C GLN A 57 4.02 14.61 2.71
N GLU A 58 3.09 15.57 2.69
CA GLU A 58 2.34 15.99 3.87
C GLU A 58 1.38 14.91 4.37
N PHE A 59 0.73 14.20 3.45
CA PHE A 59 -0.21 13.13 3.82
C PHE A 59 0.54 11.90 4.32
N ARG A 60 -0.03 11.24 5.32
CA ARG A 60 0.42 9.97 5.85
C ARG A 60 -0.55 8.87 5.50
N VAL A 61 -0.04 7.82 4.86
CA VAL A 61 -0.82 6.65 4.45
C VAL A 61 -0.54 5.47 5.35
N ILE A 62 -1.58 4.89 5.93
CA ILE A 62 -1.50 3.77 6.87
C ILE A 62 -1.89 2.50 6.13
N PHE A 63 -1.02 1.50 6.13
CA PHE A 63 -1.32 0.16 5.64
C PHE A 63 -1.64 -0.74 6.83
N VAL A 64 -2.78 -1.44 6.76
CA VAL A 64 -3.17 -2.46 7.75
C VAL A 64 -3.12 -3.81 7.07
N SER A 65 -2.35 -4.74 7.62
CA SER A 65 -2.18 -6.06 7.01
C SER A 65 -2.08 -7.19 8.03
N PRO A 66 -2.87 -8.27 7.86
CA PRO A 66 -2.63 -9.49 8.61
C PRO A 66 -1.36 -10.19 8.10
N ILE A 67 -0.68 -10.91 8.98
CA ILE A 67 0.45 -11.77 8.60
C ILE A 67 0.40 -13.08 9.40
N TYR A 68 0.65 -14.22 8.76
CA TYR A 68 0.76 -15.50 9.44
C TYR A 68 1.54 -16.48 8.57
N LYS A 69 2.74 -16.88 9.02
CA LYS A 69 3.61 -17.82 8.30
C LYS A 69 3.81 -17.49 6.82
N SER A 70 3.89 -16.20 6.48
CA SER A 70 4.04 -15.71 5.12
C SER A 70 5.27 -14.83 4.98
N PHE A 71 5.86 -14.82 3.79
CA PHE A 71 6.92 -13.89 3.45
C PHE A 71 6.32 -12.48 3.28
N PRO A 72 6.86 -11.43 3.93
CA PRO A 72 6.26 -10.10 3.95
C PRO A 72 6.57 -9.32 2.65
N VAL A 73 6.06 -9.77 1.51
CA VAL A 73 6.17 -9.11 0.20
C VAL A 73 5.70 -7.66 0.29
N LEU A 74 4.60 -7.41 1.02
CA LEU A 74 4.05 -6.08 1.21
C LEU A 74 5.08 -5.11 1.79
N ALA A 75 5.83 -5.53 2.82
CA ALA A 75 6.87 -4.68 3.42
C ALA A 75 7.94 -4.31 2.40
N VAL A 76 8.43 -5.29 1.62
CA VAL A 76 9.42 -5.04 0.56
C VAL A 76 8.87 -4.07 -0.49
N SER A 77 7.59 -4.21 -0.87
CA SER A 77 6.94 -3.31 -1.83
C SER A 77 6.80 -1.88 -1.30
N LEU A 78 6.55 -1.72 0.01
CA LEU A 78 6.41 -0.42 0.67
C LEU A 78 7.76 0.28 0.85
N LEU A 79 8.82 -0.47 1.15
CA LEU A 79 10.20 0.05 1.22
C LEU A 79 10.65 0.72 -0.09
N GLU A 80 10.17 0.19 -1.22
CA GLU A 80 10.47 0.69 -2.56
C GLU A 80 9.53 1.84 -3.00
N GLN A 81 8.56 2.25 -2.19
CA GLN A 81 7.68 3.38 -2.52
C GLN A 81 8.47 4.69 -2.61
N THR A 82 8.16 5.44 -3.65
CA THR A 82 8.68 6.80 -3.90
C THR A 82 8.10 7.83 -2.92
N TYR A 83 6.85 7.63 -2.51
CA TYR A 83 6.27 8.28 -1.32
C TYR A 83 6.81 7.59 -0.06
N GLU A 84 7.32 8.35 0.89
CA GLU A 84 8.01 7.86 2.09
C GLU A 84 7.17 8.03 3.37
N ASN A 85 6.23 8.97 3.40
CA ASN A 85 5.35 9.20 4.55
C ASN A 85 4.21 8.18 4.61
N TRP A 86 4.56 6.95 4.98
CA TRP A 86 3.62 5.87 5.23
C TRP A 86 3.98 5.11 6.51
N GLU A 87 3.04 4.34 7.03
CA GLU A 87 3.23 3.42 8.14
C GLU A 87 2.53 2.10 7.83
N LEU A 88 3.19 0.97 8.10
CA LEU A 88 2.64 -0.37 7.94
C LEU A 88 2.40 -1.00 9.31
N LEU A 89 1.20 -1.50 9.54
CA LEU A 89 0.87 -2.31 10.69
C LEU A 89 0.69 -3.75 10.25
N PHE A 90 1.66 -4.58 10.61
CA PHE A 90 1.47 -6.01 10.57
C PHE A 90 0.85 -6.51 11.87
N ILE A 91 -0.29 -7.19 11.73
CA ILE A 91 -0.96 -7.86 12.84
C ILE A 91 -0.81 -9.37 12.64
N HIS A 92 0.02 -9.99 13.45
CA HIS A 92 0.28 -11.41 13.39
C HIS A 92 -0.86 -12.22 14.02
N ASP A 93 -1.38 -13.23 13.31
CA ASP A 93 -2.48 -14.08 13.79
C ASP A 93 -2.00 -15.14 14.80
N GLY A 94 -1.78 -14.70 16.03
CA GLY A 94 -1.26 -15.45 17.16
C GLY A 94 0.15 -15.02 17.53
N PRO A 95 0.82 -15.75 18.45
CA PRO A 95 2.24 -15.55 18.73
C PRO A 95 3.12 -15.81 17.49
N SER A 96 4.17 -15.02 17.30
CA SER A 96 5.02 -15.00 16.11
C SER A 96 6.30 -15.81 16.25
N SER A 97 6.35 -16.75 17.20
CA SER A 97 7.51 -17.64 17.39
C SER A 97 7.82 -18.47 16.15
N GLU A 98 6.84 -18.65 15.28
CA GLU A 98 6.94 -19.41 14.03
C GLU A 98 7.39 -18.59 12.82
N LEU A 99 7.53 -17.26 12.92
CA LEU A 99 8.16 -16.49 11.84
C LEU A 99 9.63 -16.93 11.68
N GLY A 100 10.14 -16.94 10.45
CA GLY A 100 11.56 -17.20 10.23
C GLY A 100 12.41 -15.98 10.60
N GLU A 101 13.73 -16.19 10.62
CA GLU A 101 14.68 -15.10 10.90
C GLU A 101 14.63 -14.02 9.81
N LEU A 102 14.45 -14.42 8.54
CA LEU A 102 14.38 -13.50 7.42
C LEU A 102 13.16 -12.58 7.52
N GLU A 103 11.98 -13.13 7.81
CA GLU A 103 10.74 -12.37 7.96
C GLU A 103 10.87 -11.36 9.11
N ARG A 104 11.41 -11.80 10.26
CA ARG A 104 11.68 -10.90 11.40
C ARG A 104 12.63 -9.78 11.03
N ASN A 105 13.72 -10.09 10.30
CA ASN A 105 14.69 -9.09 9.89
C ASN A 105 14.11 -8.08 8.91
N ILE A 106 13.24 -8.51 7.98
CA ILE A 106 12.54 -7.59 7.07
C ILE A 106 11.58 -6.68 7.86
N ILE A 107 10.76 -7.24 8.75
CA ILE A 107 9.80 -6.48 9.56
C ILE A 107 10.53 -5.46 10.45
N ALA A 108 11.69 -5.84 11.02
CA ALA A 108 12.50 -4.96 11.87
C ALA A 108 13.41 -4.00 11.10
N SER A 109 13.46 -4.09 9.75
CA SER A 109 14.42 -3.31 8.95
C SER A 109 14.09 -1.82 8.84
N ASP A 110 12.84 -1.42 9.14
CA ASP A 110 12.35 -0.06 8.96
C ASP A 110 11.40 0.33 10.08
N ASN A 111 11.60 1.51 10.66
CA ASN A 111 10.82 2.00 11.80
C ASN A 111 9.37 2.38 11.44
N ARG A 112 9.04 2.49 10.15
CA ARG A 112 7.67 2.67 9.66
C ARG A 112 6.86 1.38 9.69
N ILE A 113 7.49 0.24 9.96
CA ILE A 113 6.80 -1.04 10.11
C ILE A 113 6.58 -1.31 11.60
N ARG A 114 5.32 -1.36 12.00
CA ARG A 114 4.90 -1.81 13.33
C ARG A 114 4.42 -3.23 13.27
N PHE A 115 4.79 -4.00 14.29
CA PHE A 115 4.44 -5.40 14.41
C PHE A 115 3.69 -5.64 15.72
N PHE A 116 2.52 -6.25 15.62
CA PHE A 116 1.68 -6.61 16.75
C PHE A 116 1.32 -8.09 16.65
N GLU A 117 1.12 -8.73 17.80
CA GLU A 117 0.72 -10.13 17.88
C GLU A 117 -0.65 -10.23 18.56
N THR A 118 -1.54 -11.06 18.02
CA THR A 118 -2.73 -11.45 18.77
C THR A 118 -2.37 -12.54 19.79
N LYS A 119 -3.15 -12.65 20.87
CA LYS A 119 -2.88 -13.62 21.95
C LYS A 119 -2.97 -15.08 21.47
N SER A 120 -3.79 -15.34 20.46
CA SER A 120 -4.07 -16.66 19.93
C SER A 120 -4.49 -16.55 18.47
N ARG A 121 -4.19 -17.58 17.69
CA ARG A 121 -4.58 -17.68 16.29
C ARG A 121 -6.11 -17.75 16.14
N ALA A 122 -6.68 -16.83 15.39
CA ALA A 122 -8.11 -16.80 15.07
C ALA A 122 -8.45 -17.80 13.95
N ASN A 123 -7.53 -18.01 13.00
CA ASN A 123 -7.73 -18.94 11.87
C ASN A 123 -8.96 -18.58 11.01
N ASP A 124 -9.17 -17.29 10.79
CA ASP A 124 -10.28 -16.72 10.04
C ASP A 124 -9.77 -15.86 8.87
N TRP A 125 -8.80 -16.38 8.11
CA TRP A 125 -8.24 -15.70 6.93
C TRP A 125 -7.75 -14.26 7.20
N GLY A 126 -7.32 -13.99 8.44
CA GLY A 126 -6.80 -12.69 8.85
C GLY A 126 -7.87 -11.64 9.15
N HIS A 127 -9.16 -12.00 9.24
CA HIS A 127 -10.23 -11.05 9.55
C HIS A 127 -10.10 -10.48 10.97
N THR A 128 -9.90 -11.34 11.99
CA THR A 128 -9.65 -10.89 13.37
C THR A 128 -8.39 -10.00 13.47
N PRO A 129 -7.23 -10.36 12.89
CA PRO A 129 -6.08 -9.46 12.84
C PRO A 129 -6.36 -8.12 12.15
N ARG A 130 -7.13 -8.07 11.05
CA ARG A 130 -7.53 -6.80 10.42
C ARG A 130 -8.36 -5.93 11.37
N GLN A 131 -9.36 -6.50 12.06
CA GLN A 131 -10.13 -5.80 13.10
C GLN A 131 -9.22 -5.19 14.17
N LYS A 132 -8.26 -5.97 14.67
CA LYS A 132 -7.24 -5.46 15.61
C LYS A 132 -6.38 -4.35 15.00
N GLY A 133 -6.06 -4.42 13.73
CA GLY A 133 -5.41 -3.33 13.00
C GLY A 133 -6.21 -2.04 13.02
N PHE A 134 -7.53 -2.10 12.74
CA PHE A 134 -8.42 -0.95 12.84
C PHE A 134 -8.49 -0.37 14.26
N GLU A 135 -8.54 -1.21 15.29
CA GLU A 135 -8.47 -0.77 16.70
C GLU A 135 -7.14 -0.02 16.97
N GLN A 136 -6.00 -0.58 16.56
CA GLN A 136 -4.69 0.08 16.72
C GLN A 136 -4.62 1.42 15.98
N VAL A 137 -5.19 1.51 14.77
CA VAL A 137 -5.22 2.76 14.02
C VAL A 137 -6.10 3.80 14.69
N SER A 138 -7.27 3.40 15.18
CA SER A 138 -8.18 4.29 15.91
C SER A 138 -7.48 4.90 17.13
N ASP A 139 -6.81 4.07 17.93
CA ASP A 139 -6.36 4.46 19.27
C ASP A 139 -4.97 5.11 19.28
N HIS A 140 -4.09 4.74 18.35
CA HIS A 140 -2.65 5.00 18.51
C HIS A 140 -1.95 5.57 17.27
N ILE A 141 -2.63 5.63 16.12
CA ILE A 141 -1.97 5.96 14.85
C ILE A 141 -2.71 7.06 14.10
N ALA A 142 -2.02 8.20 13.97
CA ALA A 142 -2.46 9.33 13.16
C ALA A 142 -2.03 9.15 11.71
N GLY A 143 -2.92 9.56 10.79
CA GLY A 143 -2.70 9.65 9.36
C GLY A 143 -4.01 10.00 8.65
N GLU A 144 -3.93 10.28 7.36
CA GLU A 144 -5.08 10.77 6.58
C GLU A 144 -5.74 9.68 5.76
N PHE A 145 -5.03 8.60 5.44
CA PHE A 145 -5.53 7.53 4.57
C PHE A 145 -5.23 6.15 5.14
N ILE A 146 -6.11 5.19 4.86
CA ILE A 146 -5.95 3.77 5.18
C ILE A 146 -6.02 2.96 3.89
N VAL A 147 -5.12 1.97 3.80
CA VAL A 147 -5.14 0.89 2.81
C VAL A 147 -5.11 -0.42 3.58
N VAL A 148 -6.08 -1.30 3.32
CA VAL A 148 -6.07 -2.67 3.86
C VAL A 148 -5.41 -3.56 2.81
N SER A 149 -4.48 -4.44 3.19
CA SER A 149 -3.83 -5.34 2.23
C SER A 149 -3.34 -6.63 2.90
N ASN A 150 -2.84 -7.59 2.11
CA ASN A 150 -2.30 -8.85 2.61
C ASN A 150 -0.78 -8.83 2.59
N SER A 151 -0.15 -9.60 3.47
CA SER A 151 1.32 -9.61 3.63
C SER A 151 2.08 -10.07 2.37
N ASP A 152 1.43 -10.83 1.51
CA ASP A 152 1.90 -11.39 0.25
C ASP A 152 1.57 -10.51 -0.97
N ASN A 153 0.82 -9.43 -0.79
CA ASN A 153 0.50 -8.51 -1.87
C ASN A 153 1.67 -7.60 -2.24
N TYR A 154 1.64 -7.11 -3.48
CA TYR A 154 2.61 -6.15 -4.00
C TYR A 154 1.96 -4.88 -4.54
N HIS A 155 2.44 -3.73 -4.07
CA HIS A 155 2.08 -2.40 -4.58
C HIS A 155 3.23 -1.85 -5.41
N VAL A 156 2.95 -1.36 -6.62
CA VAL A 156 4.01 -0.82 -7.49
C VAL A 156 4.69 0.40 -6.86
N PRO A 157 5.98 0.72 -7.14
CA PRO A 157 6.75 1.77 -6.43
C PRO A 157 6.15 3.20 -6.41
N GLY A 158 5.18 3.49 -7.26
CA GLY A 158 4.45 4.77 -7.28
C GLY A 158 2.99 4.67 -6.87
N TYR A 159 2.56 3.55 -6.30
CA TYR A 159 1.18 3.32 -5.90
C TYR A 159 0.66 4.48 -5.04
N ILE A 160 1.38 4.83 -3.96
CA ILE A 160 0.91 5.84 -3.00
C ILE A 160 0.71 7.20 -3.68
N GLU A 161 1.72 7.69 -4.42
CA GLU A 161 1.62 8.96 -5.15
C GLU A 161 0.45 8.97 -6.13
N LYS A 162 0.29 7.88 -6.90
CA LYS A 162 -0.76 7.78 -7.92
C LYS A 162 -2.17 7.71 -7.34
N MET A 163 -2.34 7.00 -6.23
CA MET A 163 -3.62 6.96 -5.53
C MET A 163 -3.96 8.34 -4.93
N LEU A 164 -3.00 9.00 -4.27
CA LEU A 164 -3.17 10.34 -3.69
C LEU A 164 -3.49 11.40 -4.75
N GLU A 165 -2.90 11.30 -5.95
CA GLU A 165 -3.15 12.21 -7.07
C GLU A 165 -4.64 12.27 -7.49
N ALA A 166 -5.42 11.22 -7.18
CA ALA A 166 -6.83 11.09 -7.54
C ALA A 166 -7.79 11.58 -6.45
N PHE A 167 -7.31 12.08 -5.31
CA PHE A 167 -8.17 12.69 -4.30
C PHE A 167 -8.34 14.20 -4.51
N ASP A 168 -9.56 14.67 -4.24
CA ASP A 168 -9.91 16.08 -4.03
C ASP A 168 -10.82 16.26 -2.79
N ASP A 169 -11.46 17.41 -2.61
CA ASP A 169 -12.33 17.71 -1.46
C ASP A 169 -13.65 16.90 -1.48
N THR A 170 -13.98 16.27 -2.61
CA THR A 170 -15.20 15.48 -2.84
C THR A 170 -14.96 13.98 -2.91
N THR A 171 -13.70 13.55 -2.98
CA THR A 171 -13.29 12.14 -2.99
C THR A 171 -13.05 11.61 -1.58
N ASP A 172 -13.67 10.47 -1.26
CA ASP A 172 -13.52 9.78 0.03
C ASP A 172 -12.74 8.48 -0.08
N ALA A 173 -12.76 7.83 -1.24
CA ALA A 173 -11.92 6.69 -1.53
C ALA A 173 -11.51 6.66 -3.02
N VAL A 174 -10.37 6.06 -3.29
CA VAL A 174 -9.83 5.82 -4.62
C VAL A 174 -9.53 4.34 -4.76
N TYR A 175 -9.84 3.76 -5.91
CA TYR A 175 -9.49 2.38 -6.22
C TYR A 175 -8.83 2.27 -7.59
N CYS A 176 -7.93 1.30 -7.75
CA CYS A 176 -7.18 1.06 -8.97
C CYS A 176 -7.39 -0.35 -9.53
N ASN A 177 -7.00 -0.59 -10.77
CA ASN A 177 -7.02 -1.93 -11.34
C ASN A 177 -5.95 -2.82 -10.69
N MET A 178 -6.13 -4.13 -10.83
CA MET A 178 -5.23 -5.12 -10.22
C MET A 178 -4.73 -6.17 -11.21
N SER A 179 -3.71 -6.92 -10.82
CA SER A 179 -3.35 -8.20 -11.40
C SER A 179 -3.54 -9.25 -10.31
N HIS A 180 -4.14 -10.39 -10.62
CA HIS A 180 -4.52 -11.38 -9.62
C HIS A 180 -4.26 -12.80 -10.14
N ASP A 181 -3.69 -13.65 -9.28
CA ASP A 181 -3.31 -15.04 -9.59
C ASP A 181 -4.49 -15.89 -10.13
N TYR A 182 -5.69 -15.77 -9.56
CA TYR A 182 -6.93 -16.42 -10.01
C TYR A 182 -7.30 -16.05 -11.44
N TYR A 183 -6.84 -14.91 -11.93
CA TYR A 183 -7.06 -14.41 -13.28
C TYR A 183 -5.80 -14.49 -14.16
N SER A 184 -4.86 -15.39 -13.80
CA SER A 184 -3.60 -15.62 -14.51
C SER A 184 -2.76 -14.35 -14.66
N TRP A 185 -2.77 -13.48 -13.65
CA TRP A 185 -2.06 -12.21 -13.60
C TRP A 185 -2.35 -11.26 -14.78
N ARG A 186 -3.46 -11.47 -15.50
CA ARG A 186 -3.93 -10.53 -16.51
C ARG A 186 -4.33 -9.22 -15.85
N ASN A 187 -4.35 -8.14 -16.63
CA ASN A 187 -4.96 -6.91 -16.16
C ASN A 187 -6.42 -7.18 -15.81
N PHE A 188 -6.79 -6.89 -14.56
CA PHE A 188 -8.12 -7.05 -14.02
C PHE A 188 -8.78 -5.69 -13.88
N ASP A 189 -9.85 -5.49 -14.65
CA ASP A 189 -10.66 -4.28 -14.63
C ASP A 189 -11.55 -4.26 -13.37
N THR A 190 -11.11 -3.53 -12.34
CA THR A 190 -11.80 -3.52 -11.04
C THR A 190 -13.07 -2.69 -11.08
N ARG A 191 -14.12 -3.15 -10.38
CA ARG A 191 -15.44 -2.51 -10.32
C ARG A 191 -15.99 -2.59 -8.91
N LEU A 192 -16.82 -1.61 -8.52
CA LEU A 192 -17.52 -1.60 -7.22
C LEU A 192 -18.68 -2.61 -7.20
N GLU A 193 -18.33 -3.89 -7.40
CA GLU A 193 -19.18 -5.06 -7.51
C GLU A 193 -18.52 -6.27 -6.85
N TYR A 194 -19.33 -7.16 -6.27
CA TYR A 194 -18.87 -8.42 -5.70
C TYR A 194 -18.03 -9.23 -6.70
N SER A 195 -16.91 -9.80 -6.25
CA SER A 195 -15.93 -10.54 -7.07
C SER A 195 -15.14 -9.71 -8.11
N PHE A 196 -15.34 -8.38 -8.18
CA PHE A 196 -14.61 -7.51 -9.11
C PHE A 196 -13.69 -6.49 -8.41
N ILE A 197 -13.41 -6.67 -7.12
CA ILE A 197 -12.54 -5.78 -6.38
C ILE A 197 -11.91 -6.50 -5.19
N ASP A 198 -10.73 -6.05 -4.81
CA ASP A 198 -10.01 -6.49 -3.63
C ASP A 198 -9.79 -5.29 -2.69
N CYS A 199 -9.72 -5.51 -1.38
CA CYS A 199 -9.48 -4.42 -0.44
C CYS A 199 -8.10 -3.75 -0.66
N GLY A 200 -7.11 -4.52 -1.12
CA GLY A 200 -5.75 -4.09 -1.45
C GLY A 200 -5.65 -3.05 -2.55
N CYS A 201 -6.62 -2.98 -3.46
CA CYS A 201 -6.60 -1.96 -4.52
C CYS A 201 -7.27 -0.65 -4.11
N VAL A 202 -7.74 -0.51 -2.88
CA VAL A 202 -8.49 0.65 -2.38
C VAL A 202 -7.68 1.44 -1.35
N MET A 203 -7.64 2.76 -1.54
CA MET A 203 -7.18 3.73 -0.54
C MET A 203 -8.39 4.58 -0.12
N ALA A 204 -8.66 4.69 1.17
CA ALA A 204 -9.78 5.46 1.69
C ALA A 204 -9.30 6.51 2.70
N ARG A 205 -10.03 7.61 2.82
CA ARG A 205 -9.83 8.57 3.92
C ARG A 205 -9.98 7.85 5.26
N ARG A 206 -9.12 8.18 6.22
CA ARG A 206 -9.06 7.49 7.53
C ARG A 206 -10.43 7.47 8.20
N GLU A 207 -11.14 8.59 8.24
CA GLU A 207 -12.46 8.66 8.88
C GLU A 207 -13.48 7.72 8.23
N ILE A 208 -13.48 7.61 6.90
CA ILE A 208 -14.40 6.74 6.15
C ILE A 208 -14.03 5.28 6.34
N ALA A 209 -12.73 4.96 6.26
CA ALA A 209 -12.23 3.61 6.51
C ALA A 209 -12.54 3.13 7.93
N LEU A 210 -12.30 3.96 8.96
CA LEU A 210 -12.59 3.62 10.35
C LEU A 210 -14.10 3.50 10.61
N ALA A 211 -14.92 4.33 9.98
CA ALA A 211 -16.38 4.23 10.07
C ALA A 211 -16.91 2.96 9.41
N ALA A 212 -16.33 2.54 8.28
CA ALA A 212 -16.63 1.26 7.65
C ALA A 212 -16.17 0.08 8.54
N GLY A 213 -14.93 0.12 9.05
CA GLY A 213 -14.35 -0.94 9.87
C GLY A 213 -14.15 -2.25 9.10
N TRP A 214 -13.81 -3.33 9.81
CA TRP A 214 -13.74 -4.69 9.23
C TRP A 214 -14.76 -5.59 9.92
N ASN A 215 -16.00 -5.62 9.45
CA ASN A 215 -17.11 -6.21 10.20
C ASN A 215 -17.52 -7.62 9.75
N ASP A 216 -16.79 -8.21 8.80
CA ASP A 216 -17.15 -9.48 8.20
C ASP A 216 -15.98 -10.47 8.21
N ASN A 217 -16.26 -11.67 8.71
CA ASN A 217 -15.30 -12.76 8.82
C ASN A 217 -15.64 -13.91 7.86
N SER A 218 -16.48 -13.65 6.86
CA SER A 218 -16.78 -14.61 5.80
C SER A 218 -15.73 -14.53 4.69
N TYR A 219 -15.78 -15.48 3.77
CA TYR A 219 -14.95 -15.47 2.57
C TYR A 219 -15.08 -14.17 1.74
N GLU A 220 -16.17 -13.40 1.93
CA GLU A 220 -16.48 -12.18 1.19
C GLU A 220 -15.94 -10.91 1.86
N GLY A 221 -15.09 -11.03 2.89
CA GLY A 221 -14.65 -9.91 3.72
C GLY A 221 -14.11 -8.71 2.93
N ASP A 222 -13.37 -8.94 1.85
CA ASP A 222 -12.84 -7.86 1.00
C ASP A 222 -13.97 -7.06 0.32
N TRP A 223 -14.94 -7.75 -0.27
CA TRP A 223 -16.11 -7.09 -0.86
C TRP A 223 -16.94 -6.39 0.22
N LYS A 224 -17.14 -7.04 1.37
CA LYS A 224 -17.94 -6.45 2.44
C LYS A 224 -17.31 -5.17 2.98
N TYR A 225 -15.98 -5.11 3.14
CA TYR A 225 -15.28 -3.87 3.46
C TYR A 225 -15.52 -2.77 2.41
N VAL A 226 -15.42 -3.10 1.11
CA VAL A 226 -15.68 -2.13 0.04
C VAL A 226 -17.15 -1.68 0.03
N SER A 227 -18.09 -2.60 0.25
CA SER A 227 -19.51 -2.30 0.37
C SER A 227 -19.77 -1.38 1.56
N ASP A 228 -19.09 -1.58 2.69
CA ASP A 228 -19.23 -0.74 3.87
C ASP A 228 -18.66 0.66 3.61
N LEU A 229 -17.54 0.80 2.87
CA LEU A 229 -17.06 2.10 2.40
C LEU A 229 -18.11 2.81 1.54
N ILE A 230 -18.76 2.08 0.63
CA ILE A 230 -19.84 2.62 -0.21
C ILE A 230 -21.01 3.09 0.65
N ASP A 231 -21.39 2.33 1.68
CA ASP A 231 -22.46 2.72 2.60
C ASP A 231 -22.10 3.98 3.41
N GLN A 232 -20.81 4.21 3.70
CA GLN A 232 -20.35 5.41 4.41
C GLN A 232 -20.27 6.67 3.54
N CYS A 233 -19.80 6.56 2.29
CA CYS A 233 -19.51 7.73 1.47
C CYS A 233 -20.31 7.86 0.17
N GLY A 234 -21.05 6.82 -0.24
CA GLY A 234 -21.68 6.77 -1.55
C GLY A 234 -20.70 6.47 -2.68
N LYS A 235 -21.18 5.76 -3.72
CA LYS A 235 -20.34 5.36 -4.88
C LYS A 235 -19.78 6.57 -5.63
N GLU A 236 -20.49 7.69 -5.62
CA GLU A 236 -20.12 8.94 -6.29
C GLU A 236 -18.90 9.63 -5.67
N ARG A 237 -18.60 9.34 -4.39
CA ARG A 237 -17.40 9.83 -3.70
C ARG A 237 -16.22 8.86 -3.81
N MET A 238 -16.39 7.74 -4.52
CA MET A 238 -15.33 6.77 -4.82
C MET A 238 -14.84 6.95 -6.27
N GLN A 239 -13.55 7.26 -6.43
CA GLN A 239 -12.96 7.50 -7.75
C GLN A 239 -12.14 6.30 -8.24
N LYS A 240 -12.37 5.88 -9.47
CA LYS A 240 -11.51 4.90 -10.14
C LYS A 240 -10.28 5.59 -10.74
N LEU A 241 -9.11 5.02 -10.48
CA LEU A 241 -7.88 5.30 -11.19
C LEU A 241 -7.61 4.16 -12.17
N ASP A 242 -7.77 4.43 -13.46
CA ASP A 242 -7.67 3.40 -14.52
C ASP A 242 -6.21 3.01 -14.83
N ALA A 243 -5.58 2.34 -13.88
CA ALA A 243 -4.21 1.84 -13.96
C ALA A 243 -4.04 0.61 -13.05
N THR A 244 -3.25 -0.37 -13.50
CA THR A 244 -2.88 -1.54 -12.70
C THR A 244 -1.75 -1.18 -11.74
N LEU A 245 -2.07 -0.96 -10.48
CA LEU A 245 -1.09 -0.51 -9.46
C LEU A 245 -0.90 -1.51 -8.33
N PHE A 246 -1.70 -2.58 -8.32
CA PHE A 246 -1.76 -3.58 -7.26
C PHE A 246 -1.67 -5.00 -7.85
N VAL A 247 -0.94 -5.89 -7.19
CA VAL A 247 -0.85 -7.30 -7.52
C VAL A 247 -1.26 -8.13 -6.31
N HIS A 248 -2.33 -8.90 -6.47
CA HIS A 248 -2.78 -9.92 -5.53
C HIS A 248 -2.16 -11.27 -5.92
N SER A 249 -1.53 -11.94 -4.96
CA SER A 249 -0.93 -13.27 -5.13
C SER A 249 -1.61 -14.32 -4.26
#